data_AF-A0A212C8D1-F1
#
_entry.id   AF-A0A212C8D1-F1
#
_cell.length_a   1.000
_cell.length_b   1.000
_cell.length_c   1.000
_cell.angle_alpha   90.00
_cell.angle_beta   90.00
_cell.angle_gamma   90.00
#
_symmetry.space_group_name_H-M   'P 1'
#
loop_
_entity.id
_entity.type
_entity.pdbx_description
1 polymer ?
#
loop_
_entity_poly.entity_id
_entity_poly.type
_entity_poly.pdbx_seq_one_letter_code
_entity_poly.pdbx_strand_id
1 'polypeptide(L)'
;MGDVYKCPVDLSTTTCEKLNLQTSTSISNVTEMKTNMSLGLTLTRNVGTGGFLTCGPLWAQQCGSQYYTTGVCSDVSPDFQLRTSFAPAVQTCPSFIDVVVVCDESNSIYPWDAVKNFLEKFVQGLDIGPTKTQMGLIQYANNPRVVFNLNTFKSKDEMIKATSQTFQYGGDLTNTFKAIQYA
;
A
#
# COMPACT_ATOMS: atom_id res chain seq x y z
N MET A 1 4.94 21.13 -7.07
CA MET A 1 5.61 21.63 -5.85
C MET A 1 4.65 22.60 -5.17
N GLY A 2 4.33 22.35 -3.91
CA GLY A 2 3.48 23.23 -3.11
C GLY A 2 4.33 23.80 -1.98
N ASP A 3 4.08 25.07 -1.64
CA ASP A 3 4.79 25.76 -0.57
C ASP A 3 3.84 26.77 0.10
N VAL A 4 4.14 27.11 1.35
CA VAL A 4 3.42 28.13 2.12
C VAL A 4 4.33 29.33 2.33
N TYR A 5 3.76 30.52 2.17
CA TYR A 5 4.47 31.80 2.30
C TYR A 5 3.83 32.65 3.39
N LYS A 6 4.65 33.36 4.17
CA LYS A 6 4.18 34.43 5.06
C LYS A 6 4.36 35.78 4.37
N CYS A 7 3.30 36.58 4.32
CA CYS A 7 3.28 37.88 3.66
C CYS A 7 2.91 38.97 4.69
N PRO A 8 3.68 40.05 4.82
CA PRO A 8 3.28 41.20 5.63
C PRO A 8 2.02 41.86 5.06
N VAL A 9 1.15 42.39 5.92
CA VAL A 9 -0.13 43.00 5.54
C VAL A 9 -0.02 44.52 5.35
N ASP A 10 0.91 45.16 6.06
CA ASP A 10 0.91 46.63 6.26
C ASP A 10 1.88 47.40 5.35
N LEU A 11 2.58 46.73 4.42
CA LEU A 11 3.62 47.33 3.59
C LEU A 11 3.42 47.01 2.11
N SER A 12 3.28 48.05 1.28
CA SER A 12 3.02 47.95 -0.16
C SER A 12 4.18 47.39 -1.00
N THR A 13 5.35 47.14 -0.38
CA THR A 13 6.60 46.74 -1.05
C THR A 13 7.20 45.42 -0.55
N THR A 14 6.50 44.66 0.30
CA THR A 14 7.11 43.48 0.93
C THR A 14 7.00 42.21 0.09
N THR A 15 8.11 41.49 0.01
CA THR A 15 8.19 40.13 -0.54
C THR A 15 7.70 39.11 0.49
N CYS A 16 6.93 38.13 0.03
CA CYS A 16 6.52 37.04 0.89
C CYS A 16 7.69 36.08 1.14
N GLU A 17 7.86 35.65 2.39
CA GLU A 17 8.91 34.70 2.77
C GLU A 17 8.37 33.27 2.69
N LYS A 18 9.13 32.40 2.03
CA LYS A 18 8.82 30.98 1.92
C LYS A 18 9.13 30.26 3.24
N LEU A 19 8.15 29.56 3.80
CA LEU A 19 8.29 28.91 5.11
C LEU A 19 9.01 27.56 5.08
N ASN A 20 9.14 26.92 3.90
CA ASN A 20 9.81 25.63 3.71
C ASN A 20 9.32 24.50 4.63
N LEU A 21 8.05 24.54 5.09
CA LEU A 21 7.48 23.60 6.06
C LEU A 21 7.62 22.12 5.67
N GLN A 22 7.70 21.85 4.37
CA GLN A 22 7.88 20.50 3.81
C GLN A 22 9.11 19.74 4.33
N THR A 23 10.18 20.46 4.74
CA THR A 23 11.38 19.82 5.29
C THR A 23 11.18 19.34 6.72
N SER A 24 10.24 19.95 7.44
CA SER A 24 9.96 19.67 8.85
C SER A 24 8.73 18.76 9.05
N THR A 25 7.83 18.68 8.06
CA THR A 25 6.72 17.74 8.06
C THR A 25 7.23 16.30 8.08
N SER A 26 6.88 15.51 9.11
CA SER A 26 7.24 14.09 9.20
C SER A 26 6.21 13.30 10.01
N ILE A 27 5.99 12.05 9.62
CA ILE A 27 5.15 11.08 10.33
C ILE A 27 6.06 9.99 10.90
N SER A 28 5.90 9.69 12.19
CA SER A 28 6.68 8.65 12.87
C SER A 28 6.27 7.24 12.44
N ASN A 29 7.22 6.29 12.51
CA ASN A 29 6.99 4.85 12.29
C ASN A 29 6.51 4.45 10.89
N VAL A 30 6.80 5.27 9.88
CA VAL A 30 6.46 4.98 8.48
C VAL A 30 7.61 5.35 7.55
N THR A 31 7.67 4.69 6.39
CA THR A 31 8.58 5.08 5.31
C THR A 31 7.89 6.13 4.45
N GLU A 32 8.37 7.37 4.49
CA GLU A 32 7.73 8.52 3.85
C GLU A 32 8.19 8.73 2.40
N MET A 33 7.25 9.08 1.52
CA MET A 33 7.49 9.59 0.16
C MET A 33 6.97 11.02 0.06
N LYS A 34 7.91 11.97 0.11
CA LYS A 34 7.61 13.42 0.15
C LYS A 34 7.75 14.13 -1.21
N THR A 35 8.12 13.39 -2.26
CA THR A 35 8.34 13.95 -3.60
C THR A 35 7.06 14.59 -4.12
N ASN A 36 7.10 15.90 -4.41
CA ASN A 36 5.96 16.66 -4.92
C ASN A 36 4.67 16.53 -4.07
N MET A 37 4.79 16.38 -2.75
CA MET A 37 3.63 16.20 -1.86
C MET A 37 2.61 17.36 -1.88
N SER A 38 2.96 18.50 -2.49
CA SER A 38 2.09 19.64 -2.74
C SER A 38 1.53 20.23 -1.44
N LEU A 39 2.38 20.32 -0.41
CA LEU A 39 2.06 20.95 0.87
C LEU A 39 1.65 22.41 0.64
N GLY A 40 0.58 22.85 1.28
CA GLY A 40 0.04 24.20 1.07
C GLY A 40 -1.07 24.27 0.03
N LEU A 41 -1.43 23.16 -0.64
CA LEU A 41 -2.60 23.12 -1.52
C LEU A 41 -3.91 23.36 -0.75
N THR A 42 -3.95 22.94 0.52
CA THR A 42 -5.06 23.21 1.43
C THR A 42 -4.54 23.93 2.65
N LEU A 43 -5.18 25.06 2.97
CA LEU A 43 -4.90 25.87 4.15
C LEU A 43 -6.22 26.14 4.87
N THR A 44 -6.25 25.95 6.17
CA THR A 44 -7.41 26.30 6.99
C THR A 44 -6.96 26.82 8.35
N ARG A 45 -7.73 27.74 8.93
CA ARG A 45 -7.41 28.29 10.25
C ARG A 45 -7.68 27.26 11.34
N ASN A 46 -6.73 27.09 12.26
CA ASN A 46 -6.92 26.26 13.44
C ASN A 46 -7.34 27.15 14.61
N VAL A 47 -8.64 27.23 14.87
CA VAL A 47 -9.20 28.10 15.91
C VAL A 47 -8.76 27.65 17.31
N GLY A 48 -8.47 26.37 17.51
CA GLY A 48 -8.05 25.83 18.81
C GLY A 48 -6.63 26.22 19.21
N THR A 49 -5.71 26.31 18.24
CA THR A 49 -4.30 26.69 18.50
C THR A 49 -4.00 28.15 18.16
N GLY A 50 -4.93 28.84 17.50
CA GLY A 50 -4.78 30.20 16.98
C GLY A 50 -3.98 30.29 15.68
N GLY A 51 -3.39 29.17 15.23
CA GLY A 51 -2.59 29.08 14.01
C GLY A 51 -3.38 28.61 12.79
N PHE A 52 -2.76 27.77 11.96
CA PHE A 52 -3.37 27.21 10.76
C PHE A 52 -2.91 25.77 10.50
N LEU A 53 -3.76 25.00 9.84
CA LEU A 53 -3.42 23.71 9.26
C LEU A 53 -3.04 23.89 7.80
N THR A 54 -1.95 23.25 7.39
CA THR A 54 -1.56 23.13 6.00
C THR A 54 -1.49 21.66 5.60
N CYS A 55 -2.04 21.31 4.45
CA CYS A 55 -2.05 19.94 3.97
C CYS A 55 -1.47 19.81 2.55
N GLY A 56 -0.84 18.67 2.31
CA GLY A 56 -0.31 18.24 1.02
C GLY A 56 -0.90 16.88 0.65
N PRO A 57 -1.79 16.79 -0.34
CA PRO A 57 -2.53 15.55 -0.63
C PRO A 57 -1.67 14.48 -1.31
N LEU A 58 -0.50 14.84 -1.86
CA LEU A 58 0.36 13.90 -2.59
C LEU A 58 1.48 13.31 -1.72
N TRP A 59 1.46 13.54 -0.39
CA TRP A 59 2.30 12.77 0.51
C TRP A 59 1.84 11.31 0.49
N ALA A 60 2.80 10.40 0.44
CA ALA A 60 2.54 8.97 0.44
C ALA A 60 3.40 8.24 1.48
N GLN A 61 2.87 7.12 1.94
CA GLN A 61 3.57 6.15 2.77
C GLN A 61 3.94 4.94 1.90
N GLN A 62 5.13 4.41 2.08
CA GLN A 62 5.55 3.15 1.47
C GLN A 62 5.28 1.97 2.41
N CYS A 63 4.56 0.95 1.93
CA CYS A 63 4.43 -0.35 2.58
C CYS A 63 4.98 -1.44 1.63
N GLY A 64 6.11 -2.06 1.99
CA GLY A 64 6.78 -3.02 1.12
C GLY A 64 7.19 -2.37 -0.21
N SER A 65 6.64 -2.88 -1.32
CA SER A 65 6.84 -2.32 -2.66
C SER A 65 5.71 -1.40 -3.15
N GLN A 66 4.70 -1.15 -2.32
CA GLN A 66 3.53 -0.34 -2.68
C GLN A 66 3.57 1.04 -2.01
N TYR A 67 3.00 2.02 -2.69
CA TYR A 67 2.89 3.41 -2.21
C TYR A 67 1.42 3.77 -2.00
N TYR A 68 1.08 4.24 -0.80
CA TYR A 68 -0.26 4.64 -0.40
C TYR A 68 -0.30 6.15 -0.22
N THR A 69 -0.99 6.84 -1.13
CA THR A 69 -1.18 8.28 -1.06
C THR A 69 -2.35 8.60 -0.13
N THR A 70 -2.04 9.08 1.06
CA THR A 70 -3.05 9.44 2.08
C THR A 70 -3.10 10.95 2.31
N GLY A 71 -2.11 11.67 1.79
CA GLY A 71 -1.85 13.05 2.15
C GLY A 71 -1.31 13.21 3.58
N VAL A 72 -0.80 14.41 3.86
CA VAL A 72 -0.30 14.82 5.17
C VAL A 72 -0.81 16.21 5.50
N CYS A 73 -1.13 16.44 6.76
CA CYS A 73 -1.46 17.74 7.32
C CYS A 73 -0.47 18.10 8.43
N SER A 74 -0.20 19.38 8.61
CA SER A 74 0.65 19.88 9.69
C SER A 74 -0.03 21.07 10.36
N ASP A 75 -0.07 21.05 11.68
CA ASP A 75 -0.47 22.20 12.49
C ASP A 75 0.70 23.16 12.61
N VAL A 76 0.44 24.41 12.29
CA VAL A 76 1.41 25.51 12.29
C VAL A 76 0.88 26.58 13.23
N SER A 77 1.73 26.99 14.15
CA SER A 77 1.46 28.01 15.14
C SER A 77 1.31 29.42 14.55
N PRO A 78 0.77 30.40 15.32
CA PRO A 78 0.68 31.79 14.88
C PRO A 78 2.03 32.44 14.52
N ASP A 79 3.12 31.95 15.12
CA ASP A 79 4.51 32.35 14.86
C ASP A 79 5.16 31.56 13.71
N PHE A 80 4.34 30.88 12.90
CA PHE A 80 4.76 30.10 11.72
C PHE A 80 5.72 28.93 12.03
N GLN A 81 5.71 28.43 13.26
CA GLN A 81 6.45 27.21 13.64
C GLN A 81 5.57 25.97 13.49
N LEU A 82 6.09 24.93 12.83
CA LEU A 82 5.44 23.64 12.70
C LEU A 82 5.40 22.93 14.06
N ARG A 83 4.23 22.46 14.48
CA ARG A 83 4.04 21.79 15.78
C ARG A 83 3.97 20.29 15.64
N THR A 84 2.97 19.81 14.92
CA THR A 84 2.69 18.39 14.75
C THR A 84 2.24 18.11 13.34
N SER A 85 2.67 16.99 12.79
CA SER A 85 2.18 16.48 11.51
C SER A 85 1.39 15.20 11.73
N PHE A 86 0.32 15.04 10.98
CA PHE A 86 -0.50 13.84 10.97
C PHE A 86 -0.96 13.54 9.55
N ALA A 87 -1.12 12.26 9.24
CA ALA A 87 -1.72 11.82 8.00
C ALA A 87 -3.11 11.23 8.32
N PRO A 88 -4.20 11.70 7.68
CA PRO A 88 -5.57 11.31 8.07
C PRO A 88 -5.88 9.82 7.94
N ALA A 89 -5.20 9.14 7.02
CA ALA A 89 -5.46 7.75 6.67
C ALA A 89 -4.17 6.91 6.62
N VAL A 90 -3.26 7.08 7.58
CA VAL A 90 -2.04 6.26 7.69
C VAL A 90 -2.43 4.78 7.72
N GLN A 91 -1.92 4.02 6.76
CA GLN A 91 -2.15 2.59 6.70
C GLN A 91 -1.18 1.92 7.67
N THR A 92 -1.67 1.06 8.55
CA THR A 92 -0.80 0.05 9.16
C THR A 92 -0.27 -0.83 8.03
N CYS A 93 1.05 -1.00 7.93
CA CYS A 93 1.67 -1.92 6.98
C CYS A 93 1.99 -3.27 7.66
N PRO A 94 1.01 -4.11 8.08
CA PRO A 94 1.34 -5.42 8.59
C PRO A 94 1.95 -6.23 7.44
N SER A 95 3.24 -6.55 7.56
CA SER A 95 3.93 -7.41 6.59
C SER A 95 3.61 -8.89 6.80
N PHE A 96 3.03 -9.28 7.93
CA PHE A 96 2.80 -10.66 8.33
C PHE A 96 1.37 -11.07 8.00
N ILE A 97 1.15 -11.63 6.82
CA ILE A 97 -0.15 -12.14 6.39
C ILE A 97 0.06 -13.51 5.75
N ASP A 98 -0.77 -14.47 6.14
CA ASP A 98 -0.85 -15.76 5.48
C ASP A 98 -1.99 -15.73 4.45
N VAL A 99 -1.68 -16.05 3.19
CA VAL A 99 -2.64 -16.06 2.09
C VAL A 99 -2.71 -17.47 1.50
N VAL A 100 -3.88 -18.09 1.54
CA VAL A 100 -4.11 -19.36 0.82
C VAL A 100 -4.99 -19.09 -0.38
N VAL A 101 -4.45 -19.31 -1.57
CA VAL A 101 -5.20 -19.19 -2.82
C VAL A 101 -5.82 -20.54 -3.14
N VAL A 102 -7.15 -20.58 -3.27
CA VAL A 102 -7.91 -21.79 -3.64
C VAL A 102 -8.44 -21.60 -5.06
N CYS A 103 -7.83 -22.31 -6.01
CA CYS A 103 -7.98 -22.06 -7.44
C CYS A 103 -8.77 -23.17 -8.14
N ASP A 104 -9.82 -22.80 -8.87
CA ASP A 104 -10.59 -23.71 -9.72
C ASP A 104 -9.77 -24.12 -10.94
N GLU A 105 -9.68 -25.42 -11.18
CA GLU A 105 -8.99 -26.04 -12.31
C GLU A 105 -9.88 -27.03 -13.08
N SER A 106 -11.20 -26.96 -12.89
CA SER A 106 -12.19 -27.73 -13.66
C SER A 106 -12.04 -27.51 -15.17
N ASN A 107 -12.54 -28.45 -15.98
CA ASN A 107 -12.39 -28.42 -17.44
C ASN A 107 -13.02 -27.17 -18.11
N SER A 108 -13.92 -26.46 -17.43
CA SER A 108 -14.48 -25.19 -17.89
C SER A 108 -13.50 -24.02 -17.80
N ILE A 109 -12.43 -24.13 -17.01
CA ILE A 109 -11.40 -23.09 -16.88
C ILE A 109 -10.33 -23.34 -17.95
N TYR A 110 -10.45 -22.68 -19.10
CA TYR A 110 -9.49 -22.79 -20.19
C TYR A 110 -9.36 -21.45 -20.94
N PRO A 111 -8.14 -21.04 -21.36
CA PRO A 111 -6.85 -21.71 -21.16
C PRO A 111 -6.25 -21.47 -19.77
N TRP A 112 -5.52 -22.47 -19.25
CA TRP A 112 -4.87 -22.40 -17.93
C TRP A 112 -3.82 -21.28 -17.81
N ASP A 113 -3.24 -20.85 -18.94
CA ASP A 113 -2.24 -19.77 -18.95
C ASP A 113 -2.78 -18.45 -18.39
N ALA A 114 -4.09 -18.18 -18.53
CA ALA A 114 -4.70 -16.99 -17.94
C ALA A 114 -4.64 -17.02 -16.40
N VAL A 115 -4.84 -18.20 -15.80
CA VAL A 115 -4.77 -18.40 -14.36
C VAL A 115 -3.34 -18.26 -13.86
N LYS A 116 -2.35 -18.87 -14.54
CA LYS A 116 -0.93 -18.68 -14.21
C LYS A 116 -0.53 -17.22 -14.24
N ASN A 117 -0.88 -16.50 -15.31
CA ASN A 117 -0.58 -15.08 -15.45
C ASN A 117 -1.21 -14.23 -14.34
N PHE A 118 -2.42 -14.58 -13.90
CA PHE A 118 -3.06 -13.93 -12.76
C PHE A 118 -2.28 -14.19 -11.46
N LEU A 119 -1.95 -15.45 -11.17
CA LEU A 119 -1.23 -15.82 -9.94
C LEU A 119 0.16 -15.17 -9.89
N GLU A 120 0.88 -15.13 -11.02
CA GLU A 120 2.18 -14.44 -11.10
C GLU A 120 2.07 -12.95 -10.79
N LYS A 121 1.11 -12.24 -11.41
CA LYS A 121 0.85 -10.83 -11.13
C LYS A 121 0.40 -10.59 -9.69
N PHE A 122 -0.39 -11.51 -9.14
CA PHE A 122 -0.83 -11.45 -7.76
C PHE A 122 0.37 -11.53 -6.80
N VAL A 123 1.26 -12.51 -6.99
CA VAL A 123 2.50 -12.66 -6.20
C VAL A 123 3.42 -11.44 -6.34
N GLN A 124 3.51 -10.83 -7.52
CA GLN A 124 4.31 -9.61 -7.72
C GLN A 124 3.86 -8.46 -6.81
N GLY A 125 2.56 -8.35 -6.53
CA GLY A 125 1.99 -7.33 -5.63
C GLY A 125 2.20 -7.58 -4.14
N LEU A 126 2.59 -8.79 -3.74
CA LEU A 126 2.79 -9.18 -2.33
C LEU A 126 4.24 -8.95 -1.88
N ASP A 127 4.47 -8.71 -0.59
CA ASP A 127 5.80 -8.66 -0.01
C ASP A 127 6.16 -10.02 0.63
N ILE A 128 6.61 -10.96 -0.22
CA ILE A 128 6.87 -12.35 0.17
C ILE A 128 8.20 -12.49 0.93
N GLY A 129 8.17 -13.21 2.06
CA GLY A 129 9.37 -13.57 2.81
C GLY A 129 9.06 -14.25 4.15
N PRO A 130 10.03 -14.92 4.81
CA PRO A 130 9.77 -15.76 5.99
C PRO A 130 9.22 -14.99 7.19
N THR A 131 9.53 -13.69 7.27
CA THR A 131 9.03 -12.75 8.28
C THR A 131 8.10 -11.72 7.65
N LYS A 132 7.42 -12.09 6.56
CA LYS A 132 6.54 -11.22 5.79
C LYS A 132 5.33 -12.02 5.32
N THR A 133 4.80 -11.73 4.12
CA THR A 133 3.67 -12.47 3.57
C THR A 133 4.11 -13.88 3.19
N GLN A 134 3.30 -14.87 3.57
CA GLN A 134 3.44 -16.25 3.17
C GLN A 134 2.24 -16.64 2.32
N MET A 135 2.46 -17.46 1.28
CA MET A 135 1.40 -17.88 0.40
C MET A 135 1.42 -19.40 0.17
N GLY A 136 0.22 -19.99 0.27
CA GLY A 136 -0.07 -21.35 -0.14
C GLY A 136 -0.98 -21.36 -1.36
N LEU A 137 -0.95 -22.45 -2.13
CA LEU A 137 -1.80 -22.64 -3.30
C LEU A 137 -2.46 -24.02 -3.24
N ILE A 138 -3.78 -24.02 -3.33
CA ILE A 138 -4.62 -25.21 -3.50
C ILE A 138 -5.29 -25.10 -4.86
N GLN A 139 -5.27 -26.18 -5.62
CA GLN A 139 -6.02 -26.32 -6.86
C GLN A 139 -7.12 -27.35 -6.69
N TYR A 140 -8.31 -27.10 -7.22
CA TYR A 140 -9.45 -28.00 -7.08
C TYR A 140 -10.30 -28.12 -8.35
N ALA A 141 -10.82 -29.32 -8.56
CA ALA A 141 -11.97 -29.59 -9.43
C ALA A 141 -12.91 -30.54 -8.67
N ASN A 142 -12.84 -31.84 -8.96
CA ASN A 142 -13.53 -32.89 -8.21
C ASN A 142 -12.99 -33.03 -6.79
N ASN A 143 -11.67 -32.96 -6.65
CA ASN A 143 -10.95 -33.05 -5.38
C ASN A 143 -9.94 -31.91 -5.27
N PRO A 144 -9.80 -31.27 -4.10
CA PRO A 144 -8.75 -30.31 -3.87
C PRO A 144 -7.39 -31.00 -3.69
N ARG A 145 -6.31 -30.32 -4.05
CA ARG A 145 -4.94 -30.71 -3.70
C ARG A 145 -4.09 -29.49 -3.37
N VAL A 146 -3.16 -29.67 -2.44
CA VAL A 146 -2.11 -28.68 -2.18
C VAL A 146 -1.09 -28.72 -3.31
N VAL A 147 -0.85 -27.57 -3.93
CA VAL A 147 0.22 -27.37 -4.91
C VAL A 147 1.51 -27.01 -4.18
N PHE A 148 1.44 -26.09 -3.22
CA PHE A 148 2.49 -25.81 -2.25
C PHE A 148 1.90 -25.21 -0.96
N ASN A 149 2.55 -25.50 0.17
CA ASN A 149 2.14 -25.01 1.49
C ASN A 149 2.67 -23.60 1.76
N LEU A 150 2.10 -22.94 2.78
CA LEU A 150 2.75 -21.80 3.43
C LEU A 150 4.18 -22.18 3.87
N ASN A 151 5.09 -21.20 3.96
CA ASN A 151 6.50 -21.39 4.35
C ASN A 151 7.35 -22.24 3.38
N THR A 152 6.82 -22.66 2.22
CA THR A 152 7.58 -23.41 1.21
C THR A 152 8.65 -22.54 0.56
N PHE A 153 8.32 -21.29 0.22
CA PHE A 153 9.22 -20.37 -0.48
C PHE A 153 9.69 -19.25 0.44
N LYS A 154 10.98 -18.92 0.34
CA LYS A 154 11.60 -17.88 1.18
C LYS A 154 11.77 -16.56 0.43
N SER A 155 11.61 -16.57 -0.90
CA SER A 155 11.69 -15.38 -1.73
C SER A 155 10.54 -15.29 -2.72
N LYS A 156 10.27 -14.05 -3.16
CA LYS A 156 9.28 -13.78 -4.22
C LYS A 156 9.62 -14.50 -5.52
N ASP A 157 10.89 -14.53 -5.92
CA ASP A 157 11.32 -15.12 -7.19
C ASP A 157 11.10 -16.63 -7.23
N GLU A 158 11.36 -17.33 -6.12
CA GLU A 158 11.04 -18.76 -5.98
C GLU A 158 9.55 -19.03 -6.16
N MET A 159 8.70 -18.18 -5.56
CA MET A 159 7.25 -18.31 -5.63
C MET A 159 6.70 -18.01 -7.03
N ILE A 160 7.22 -16.98 -7.72
CA ILE A 160 6.87 -16.68 -9.11
C ILE A 160 7.23 -17.87 -10.00
N LYS A 161 8.44 -18.43 -9.84
CA LYS A 161 8.87 -19.60 -10.60
C LYS A 161 8.00 -20.83 -10.33
N ALA A 162 7.62 -21.07 -9.08
CA ALA A 162 6.75 -22.19 -8.76
C ALA A 162 5.33 -22.00 -9.34
N THR A 163 4.82 -20.78 -9.30
CA THR A 163 3.50 -20.42 -9.84
C THR A 163 3.45 -20.62 -11.36
N SER A 164 4.49 -20.25 -12.09
CA SER A 164 4.58 -20.42 -13.54
C SER A 164 4.64 -21.88 -14.00
N GLN A 165 5.06 -22.78 -13.10
CA GLN A 165 5.18 -24.22 -13.32
C GLN A 165 3.92 -25.01 -12.95
N THR A 166 2.89 -24.33 -12.43
CA THR A 166 1.62 -24.98 -12.10
C THR A 166 0.88 -25.44 -13.36
N PHE A 167 0.09 -26.49 -13.23
CA PHE A 167 -0.68 -27.03 -14.34
C PHE A 167 -2.05 -27.50 -13.89
N GLN A 168 -3.00 -27.41 -14.82
CA GLN A 168 -4.37 -27.85 -14.65
C GLN A 168 -4.46 -29.38 -14.71
N TYR A 169 -5.06 -30.00 -13.71
CA TYR A 169 -5.39 -31.44 -13.76
C TYR A 169 -6.72 -31.69 -14.45
N GLY A 170 -7.61 -30.68 -14.46
CA GLY A 170 -8.95 -30.83 -15.00
C GLY A 170 -9.88 -31.57 -14.04
N GLY A 171 -11.12 -31.69 -14.48
CA GLY A 171 -12.20 -32.35 -13.75
C GLY A 171 -13.55 -31.93 -14.29
N ASP A 172 -14.53 -32.81 -14.18
CA ASP A 172 -15.91 -32.60 -14.61
C ASP A 172 -16.76 -31.91 -13.54
N LEU A 173 -16.22 -31.69 -12.34
CA LEU A 173 -16.89 -30.99 -11.24
C LEU A 173 -16.07 -29.79 -10.74
N THR A 174 -16.78 -28.85 -10.11
CA THR A 174 -16.20 -27.68 -9.43
C THR A 174 -16.64 -27.70 -7.96
N ASN A 175 -16.02 -28.57 -7.15
CA ASN A 175 -16.44 -28.78 -5.76
C ASN A 175 -15.89 -27.70 -4.82
N THR A 176 -16.32 -26.45 -5.00
CA THR A 176 -15.82 -25.29 -4.25
C THR A 176 -16.00 -25.42 -2.75
N PHE A 177 -17.15 -25.93 -2.29
CA PHE A 177 -17.40 -26.14 -0.86
C PHE A 177 -16.37 -27.09 -0.23
N LYS A 178 -16.09 -28.21 -0.91
CA LYS A 178 -15.08 -29.19 -0.48
C LYS A 178 -13.68 -28.57 -0.46
N ALA A 179 -13.36 -27.73 -1.45
CA ALA A 179 -12.07 -27.07 -1.53
C ALA A 179 -11.86 -26.04 -0.40
N ILE A 180 -12.89 -25.27 -0.06
CA ILE A 180 -12.84 -24.31 1.06
C ILE A 180 -12.72 -25.06 2.40
N GLN A 181 -13.43 -26.17 2.60
CA GLN A 181 -13.28 -26.98 3.82
C GLN A 181 -11.91 -27.67 3.94
N TYR A 182 -11.23 -27.89 2.82
CA TYR A 182 -9.91 -28.51 2.78
C TYR A 182 -8.77 -27.53 3.05
N ALA A 183 -9.00 -26.23 2.79
CA ALA A 183 -8.05 -25.15 3.02
C ALA A 183 -8.00 -24.74 4.50
#